data_AF-A0A0W1KQN0-F1
#
_entry.id   AF-A0A0W1KQN0-F1
#
_cell.length_a   1.000
_cell.length_b   1.000
_cell.length_c   1.000
_cell.angle_alpha   90.00
_cell.angle_beta   90.00
_cell.angle_gamma   90.00
#
_symmetry.space_group_name_H-M   'P 1'
#
loop_
_entity.id
_entity.type
_entity.pdbx_description
1 polymer ?
#
loop_
_entity_poly.entity_id
_entity_poly.type
_entity_poly.pdbx_seq_one_letter_code
_entity_poly.pdbx_strand_id
1 'polypeptide(L)'
;MDNQIRGEIQFGEGVALLPIPPKGDFSHLNRKGEVFAVELPAGKYRIWRWGVNSGYAHIKPVNPIAIEFKVEPGKATYLGNFDFVQTDSMGLTVTGVKVNYSDQSQVDLDIVSKKYPALDAKNIIKGVEDNANYQGIGGTDQTNWDIPIIIM
;
A
#
# COMPACT_ATOMS: atom_id res chain seq x y z
N MET A 1 12.90 25.86 5.09
CA MET A 1 13.63 24.75 4.45
C MET A 1 13.00 23.47 4.98
N ASP A 2 11.93 23.00 4.33
CA ASP A 2 11.17 21.82 4.77
C ASP A 2 11.82 20.55 4.21
N ASN A 3 12.69 19.95 5.01
CA ASN A 3 13.30 18.66 4.70
C ASN A 3 12.31 17.52 5.01
N GLN A 4 11.11 17.56 4.40
CA GLN A 4 10.12 16.49 4.56
C GLN A 4 10.61 15.26 3.79
N ILE A 5 11.23 14.33 4.51
CA ILE A 5 11.55 12.99 4.02
C ILE A 5 10.21 12.34 3.62
N ARG A 6 9.98 12.26 2.31
CA ARG A 6 8.85 11.55 1.71
C ARG A 6 9.37 10.27 1.08
N GLY A 7 8.60 9.20 1.21
CA GLY A 7 8.85 7.93 0.56
C GLY A 7 7.56 7.36 0.02
N GLU A 8 7.67 6.42 -0.91
CA GLU A 8 6.56 5.65 -1.44
C GLU A 8 6.90 4.17 -1.42
N ILE A 9 5.85 3.34 -1.31
CA ILE A 9 5.93 1.89 -1.39
C ILE A 9 4.96 1.49 -2.50
N GLN A 10 5.43 0.66 -3.43
CA GLN A 10 4.67 0.27 -4.61
C GLN A 10 4.72 -1.25 -4.81
N PHE A 11 3.62 -1.80 -5.32
CA PHE A 11 3.51 -3.21 -5.71
C PHE A 11 2.77 -3.33 -7.04
N GLY A 12 3.16 -4.30 -7.86
CA GLY A 12 2.43 -4.70 -9.05
C GLY A 12 2.64 -3.83 -10.29
N GLU A 13 3.77 -3.13 -10.36
CA GLU A 13 4.21 -2.48 -11.59
C GLU A 13 4.48 -3.55 -12.68
N GLY A 14 3.90 -3.34 -13.87
CA GLY A 14 4.04 -4.25 -15.01
C GLY A 14 3.84 -3.52 -16.33
N VAL A 15 4.51 -3.99 -17.38
CA VAL A 15 4.40 -3.43 -18.74
C VAL A 15 3.13 -3.93 -19.44
N ALA A 16 2.31 -3.02 -19.96
CA ALA A 16 1.01 -3.29 -20.58
C ALA A 16 1.02 -4.31 -21.74
N LEU A 17 2.20 -4.60 -22.33
CA LEU A 17 2.36 -5.44 -23.52
C LEU A 17 2.33 -6.96 -23.22
N LEU A 18 2.60 -7.38 -21.99
CA LEU A 18 2.53 -8.79 -21.58
C LEU A 18 1.90 -8.90 -20.19
N PRO A 19 0.75 -9.58 -20.04
CA PRO A 19 0.08 -9.74 -18.75
C PRO A 19 0.79 -10.82 -17.93
N ILE A 20 1.99 -10.54 -17.44
CA ILE A 20 2.65 -11.37 -16.42
C ILE A 20 2.16 -10.83 -15.07
N PRO A 21 1.25 -11.53 -14.38
CA PRO A 21 0.81 -11.08 -13.07
C PRO A 21 1.98 -11.07 -12.09
N PRO A 22 2.14 -10.02 -11.27
CA PRO A 22 3.19 -9.95 -10.28
C PRO A 22 3.02 -11.09 -9.26
N LYS A 23 4.08 -11.86 -9.01
CA LYS A 23 4.11 -12.85 -7.93
C LYS A 23 4.42 -12.12 -6.62
N GLY A 24 3.40 -11.91 -5.81
CA GLY A 24 3.56 -11.35 -4.47
C GLY A 24 3.64 -12.42 -3.38
N ASP A 25 3.96 -12.02 -2.15
CA ASP A 25 4.12 -12.90 -0.98
C ASP A 25 2.87 -13.74 -0.67
N PHE A 26 1.69 -13.25 -1.06
CA PHE A 26 0.41 -13.90 -0.81
C PHE A 26 -0.13 -14.74 -1.98
N SER A 27 0.65 -14.95 -3.05
CA SER A 27 0.15 -15.60 -4.28
C SER A 27 -0.46 -16.99 -4.04
N HIS A 28 0.02 -17.71 -3.01
CA HIS A 28 -0.48 -19.03 -2.59
C HIS A 28 -1.85 -18.99 -1.89
N LEU A 29 -2.31 -17.80 -1.46
CA LEU A 29 -3.60 -17.58 -0.80
C LEU A 29 -4.65 -17.00 -1.75
N ASN A 30 -4.45 -17.07 -3.06
CA ASN A 30 -5.27 -16.36 -4.07
C ASN A 30 -5.35 -14.84 -3.82
N ARG A 31 -4.35 -14.28 -3.15
CA ARG A 31 -4.22 -12.85 -2.88
C ARG A 31 -3.00 -12.32 -3.62
N LYS A 32 -3.10 -11.12 -4.17
CA LYS A 32 -1.96 -10.38 -4.73
C LYS A 32 -1.56 -9.31 -3.73
N GLY A 33 -0.27 -9.17 -3.50
CA GLY A 33 0.26 -8.20 -2.55
C GLY A 33 1.62 -8.63 -2.04
N GLU A 34 2.30 -7.71 -1.37
CA GLU A 34 3.65 -7.90 -0.88
C GLU A 34 3.78 -7.24 0.49
N VAL A 35 4.50 -7.90 1.39
CA VAL A 35 4.87 -7.33 2.69
C VAL A 35 6.14 -6.54 2.50
N PHE A 36 6.10 -5.26 2.85
CA PHE A 36 7.23 -4.35 2.76
C PHE A 36 7.77 -3.99 4.14
N ALA A 37 9.10 -3.88 4.24
CA ALA A 37 9.78 -3.23 5.35
C ALA A 37 10.71 -2.16 4.78
N VAL A 38 10.64 -0.96 5.35
CA VAL A 38 11.45 0.20 4.93
C VAL A 38 12.15 0.80 6.13
N GLU A 39 13.41 1.18 5.96
CA GLU A 39 14.17 1.90 6.98
C GLU A 39 13.82 3.37 6.96
N LEU A 40 13.45 3.90 8.12
CA LEU A 40 13.16 5.32 8.33
C LEU A 40 13.91 5.80 9.58
N PRO A 41 14.37 7.07 9.61
CA PRO A 41 14.86 7.66 10.83
C PRO A 41 13.81 7.61 11.95
N ALA A 42 14.26 7.61 13.20
CA ALA A 42 13.34 7.69 14.33
C ALA A 42 12.56 9.02 14.27
N GLY A 43 11.24 8.96 14.42
CA GLY A 43 10.39 10.13 14.22
C GLY A 43 8.90 9.82 14.21
N LYS A 44 8.10 10.88 14.08
CA LYS A 44 6.66 10.79 13.85
C LYS A 44 6.37 10.99 12.38
N TYR A 45 5.54 10.11 11.83
CA TYR A 45 5.20 10.07 10.43
C TYR A 45 3.69 9.90 10.27
N ARG A 46 3.22 10.06 9.04
CA ARG A 46 1.85 9.75 8.66
C ARG A 46 1.79 9.19 7.25
N ILE A 47 0.94 8.20 7.06
CA ILE A 47 0.47 7.84 5.72
C ILE A 47 -0.64 8.83 5.37
N TRP A 48 -0.41 9.60 4.32
CA TRP A 48 -1.30 10.70 3.95
C TRP A 48 -2.06 10.47 2.63
N ARG A 49 -1.69 9.43 1.88
CA ARG A 49 -2.30 9.09 0.59
C ARG A 49 -2.01 7.64 0.19
N TRP A 50 -2.92 7.04 -0.57
CA TRP A 50 -2.69 5.86 -1.41
C TRP A 50 -2.94 6.22 -2.89
N GLY A 51 -2.49 5.38 -3.81
CA GLY A 51 -2.76 5.55 -5.23
C GLY A 51 -2.73 4.21 -5.98
N VAL A 52 -3.49 4.13 -7.07
CA VAL A 52 -3.46 3.02 -8.03
C VAL A 52 -3.24 3.59 -9.42
N ASN A 53 -2.24 3.07 -10.12
CA ASN A 53 -1.97 3.39 -11.51
C ASN A 53 -2.40 2.21 -12.38
N SER A 54 -3.24 2.45 -13.39
CA SER A 54 -3.70 1.43 -14.34
C SER A 54 -3.74 2.02 -15.74
N GLY A 55 -2.73 1.71 -16.57
CA GLY A 55 -2.57 2.39 -17.86
C GLY A 55 -2.45 3.90 -17.69
N TYR A 56 -3.34 4.67 -18.31
CA TYR A 56 -3.44 6.12 -18.19
C TYR A 56 -4.34 6.60 -17.03
N ALA A 57 -4.97 5.67 -16.30
CA ALA A 57 -5.82 5.99 -15.16
C ALA A 57 -4.99 6.09 -13.88
N HIS A 58 -5.15 7.21 -13.17
CA HIS A 58 -4.55 7.47 -11.86
C HIS A 58 -5.67 7.63 -10.83
N ILE A 59 -5.80 6.64 -9.96
CA ILE A 59 -6.83 6.59 -8.92
C ILE A 59 -6.23 7.01 -7.59
N LYS A 60 -6.91 7.88 -6.85
CA LYS A 60 -6.48 8.40 -5.54
C LYS A 60 -7.70 8.54 -4.61
N PRO A 61 -7.50 8.65 -3.29
CA PRO A 61 -8.61 8.94 -2.40
C PRO A 61 -9.18 10.33 -2.67
N VAL A 62 -10.52 10.49 -2.55
CA VAL A 62 -11.17 11.81 -2.61
C VAL A 62 -10.80 12.67 -1.41
N ASN A 63 -10.81 12.07 -0.22
CA ASN A 63 -10.46 12.76 1.02
C ASN A 63 -9.03 12.42 1.45
N PRO A 64 -8.25 13.38 1.96
CA PRO A 64 -6.98 13.07 2.61
C PRO A 64 -7.15 12.03 3.70
N ILE A 65 -6.21 11.09 3.78
CA ILE A 65 -6.10 10.16 4.92
C ILE A 65 -5.02 10.65 5.87
N ALA A 66 -5.07 10.19 7.11
CA ALA A 66 -4.02 10.45 8.10
C ALA A 66 -3.93 9.25 9.05
N ILE A 67 -3.06 8.30 8.71
CA ILE A 67 -2.70 7.20 9.61
C ILE A 67 -1.36 7.57 10.23
N GLU A 68 -1.40 8.06 11.46
CA GLU A 68 -0.21 8.49 12.20
C GLU A 68 0.53 7.29 12.78
N PHE A 69 1.87 7.34 12.73
CA PHE A 69 2.70 6.33 13.35
C PHE A 69 4.03 6.92 13.82
N LYS A 70 4.71 6.18 14.68
CA LYS A 70 6.03 6.55 15.21
C LYS A 70 7.01 5.44 14.90
N VAL A 71 8.21 5.82 14.47
CA VAL A 71 9.37 4.93 14.36
C VAL A 71 10.26 5.18 15.58
N GLU A 72 10.51 4.12 16.36
CA GLU A 72 11.41 4.19 17.51
C GLU A 72 12.81 3.68 17.11
N PRO A 73 13.89 4.22 17.71
CA PRO A 73 15.24 3.75 17.41
C PRO A 73 15.37 2.23 17.62
N GLY A 74 15.83 1.52 16.59
CA GLY A 74 16.06 0.07 16.65
C GLY A 74 14.80 -0.79 16.64
N LYS A 75 13.62 -0.20 16.41
CA LYS A 75 12.35 -0.94 16.31
C LYS A 75 11.70 -0.75 14.95
N ALA A 76 10.98 -1.77 14.50
CA ALA A 76 10.09 -1.67 13.36
C ALA A 76 8.66 -1.43 13.85
N THR A 77 7.91 -0.61 13.13
CA THR A 77 6.50 -0.34 13.46
C THR A 77 5.64 -1.01 12.40
N TYR A 78 4.87 -2.02 12.79
CA TYR A 78 3.90 -2.66 11.91
C TYR A 78 2.72 -1.71 11.66
N LEU A 79 2.49 -1.40 10.39
CA LEU A 79 1.51 -0.39 9.98
C LEU A 79 0.18 -1.00 9.53
N GLY A 80 -0.02 -2.32 9.55
CA GLY A 80 -1.24 -2.93 9.03
C GLY A 80 -1.19 -3.26 7.54
N ASN A 81 -2.30 -3.79 7.05
CA ASN A 81 -2.49 -4.22 5.67
C ASN A 81 -3.43 -3.26 4.93
N PHE A 82 -3.00 -2.82 3.75
CA PHE A 82 -3.83 -2.07 2.80
C PHE A 82 -4.33 -3.01 1.71
N ASP A 83 -5.63 -3.26 1.70
CA ASP A 83 -6.29 -4.15 0.75
C ASP A 83 -7.04 -3.32 -0.31
N PHE A 84 -6.58 -3.44 -1.56
CA PHE A 84 -7.10 -2.69 -2.71
C PHE A 84 -8.08 -3.57 -3.48
N VAL A 85 -9.38 -3.29 -3.34
CA VAL A 85 -10.46 -4.03 -3.99
C VAL A 85 -10.95 -3.24 -5.20
N GLN A 86 -10.77 -3.81 -6.40
CA GLN A 86 -11.32 -3.24 -7.62
C GLN A 86 -12.85 -3.16 -7.52
N THR A 87 -13.41 -1.97 -7.75
CA THR A 87 -14.86 -1.72 -7.77
C THR A 87 -15.38 -1.44 -9.17
N ASP A 88 -14.54 -0.93 -10.06
CA ASP A 88 -14.93 -0.57 -11.44
C ASP A 88 -13.76 -0.76 -12.43
N SER A 89 -14.10 -0.96 -13.70
CA SER A 89 -13.14 -1.10 -14.80
C SER A 89 -13.72 -0.73 -16.15
N MET A 90 -12.87 -0.17 -17.00
CA MET A 90 -13.12 0.01 -18.43
C MET A 90 -12.18 -0.90 -19.23
N GLY A 91 -12.69 -2.04 -19.68
CA GLY A 91 -11.87 -3.09 -20.30
C GLY A 91 -10.87 -3.67 -19.30
N LEU A 92 -9.58 -3.66 -19.65
CA LEU A 92 -8.49 -4.09 -18.76
C LEU A 92 -8.01 -2.99 -17.79
N THR A 93 -8.53 -1.76 -17.94
CA THR A 93 -8.12 -0.62 -17.11
C THR A 93 -8.97 -0.56 -15.85
N VAL A 94 -8.33 -0.56 -14.68
CA VAL A 94 -9.01 -0.34 -13.40
C VAL A 94 -9.37 1.14 -13.32
N THR A 95 -10.64 1.43 -13.02
CA THR A 95 -11.18 2.80 -12.94
C THR A 95 -11.81 3.12 -11.60
N GLY A 96 -11.99 2.11 -10.75
CA GLY A 96 -12.56 2.23 -9.41
C GLY A 96 -11.87 1.31 -8.41
N VAL A 97 -11.54 1.82 -7.22
CA VAL A 97 -10.95 1.01 -6.12
C VAL A 97 -11.49 1.42 -4.75
N LYS A 98 -11.90 0.41 -3.96
CA LYS A 98 -12.14 0.54 -2.51
C LYS A 98 -10.89 0.06 -1.76
N VAL A 99 -10.34 0.91 -0.90
CA VAL A 99 -9.18 0.55 -0.06
C VAL A 99 -9.62 0.28 1.38
N ASN A 100 -9.33 -0.92 1.87
CA ASN A 100 -9.55 -1.31 3.26
C ASN A 100 -8.21 -1.30 4.01
N TYR A 101 -8.26 -0.94 5.30
CA TYR A 101 -7.11 -0.89 6.18
C TYR A 101 -7.38 -1.74 7.41
N SER A 102 -6.57 -2.79 7.62
CA SER A 102 -6.81 -3.74 8.71
C SER A 102 -5.53 -4.25 9.37
N ASP A 103 -5.68 -4.74 10.59
CA ASP A 103 -4.66 -5.52 11.27
C ASP A 103 -4.64 -6.95 10.74
N GLN A 104 -3.55 -7.32 10.08
CA GLN A 104 -3.28 -8.68 9.58
C GLN A 104 -1.97 -9.22 10.16
N SER A 105 -1.53 -8.69 11.31
CA SER A 105 -0.23 -8.98 11.91
C SER A 105 0.07 -10.47 12.05
N GLN A 106 -0.94 -11.31 12.32
CA GLN A 106 -0.75 -12.76 12.44
C GLN A 106 -0.21 -13.42 11.16
N VAL A 107 -0.65 -12.97 9.99
CA VAL A 107 -0.20 -13.51 8.69
C VAL A 107 1.04 -12.75 8.22
N ASP A 108 1.02 -11.43 8.35
CA ASP A 108 2.08 -10.57 7.82
C ASP A 108 3.41 -10.81 8.54
N LEU A 109 3.40 -10.99 9.86
CA LEU A 109 4.63 -11.21 10.63
C LEU A 109 5.27 -12.58 10.37
N ASP A 110 4.48 -13.59 9.99
CA ASP A 110 5.05 -14.87 9.54
C ASP A 110 5.84 -14.69 8.23
N ILE A 111 5.32 -13.87 7.31
CA ILE A 111 6.03 -13.50 6.07
C ILE A 111 7.28 -12.67 6.39
N VAL A 112 7.18 -11.66 7.28
CA VAL A 112 8.32 -10.83 7.70
C VAL A 112 9.46 -11.69 8.22
N SER A 113 9.18 -12.67 9.08
CA SER A 113 10.20 -13.53 9.68
C SER A 113 11.04 -14.30 8.65
N LYS A 114 10.42 -14.64 7.51
CA LYS A 114 11.05 -15.37 6.40
C LYS A 114 11.76 -14.43 5.43
N LYS A 115 11.13 -13.29 5.11
CA LYS A 115 11.57 -12.34 4.09
C LYS A 115 12.64 -11.38 4.59
N TYR A 116 12.58 -11.00 5.87
CA TYR A 116 13.47 -10.04 6.51
C TYR A 116 14.09 -10.63 7.78
N PRO A 117 14.99 -11.62 7.69
CA PRO A 117 15.55 -12.32 8.85
C PRO A 117 16.36 -11.43 9.80
N ALA A 118 16.77 -10.24 9.34
CA ALA A 118 17.44 -9.24 10.18
C ALA A 118 16.48 -8.49 11.13
N LEU A 119 15.17 -8.54 10.89
CA LEU A 119 14.16 -7.95 11.77
C LEU A 119 13.81 -8.95 12.88
N ASP A 120 14.28 -8.67 14.09
CA ASP A 120 13.84 -9.42 15.27
C ASP A 120 12.37 -9.11 15.57
N ALA A 121 11.53 -10.14 15.56
CA ALA A 121 10.10 -10.05 15.86
C ALA A 121 9.82 -9.38 17.21
N LYS A 122 10.73 -9.50 18.20
CA LYS A 122 10.59 -8.84 19.51
C LYS A 122 10.70 -7.31 19.45
N ASN A 123 11.32 -6.80 18.40
CA ASN A 123 11.51 -5.37 18.17
C ASN A 123 10.47 -4.79 17.20
N ILE A 124 9.44 -5.57 16.84
CA ILE A 124 8.32 -5.11 16.04
C ILE A 124 7.20 -4.66 16.99
N ILE A 125 6.86 -3.37 16.95
CA ILE A 125 5.73 -2.80 17.68
C ILE A 125 4.56 -2.56 16.72
N LYS A 126 3.32 -2.61 17.23
CA LYS A 126 2.14 -2.31 16.42
C LYS A 126 1.87 -0.81 16.43
N GLY A 127 1.81 -0.22 15.24
CA GLY A 127 1.32 1.15 15.01
C GLY A 127 -0.17 1.19 14.62
N VAL A 128 -0.81 0.03 14.51
CA VAL A 128 -2.24 -0.16 14.22
C VAL A 128 -2.95 -0.70 15.45
N GLU A 129 -4.20 -0.29 15.67
CA GLU A 129 -5.04 -0.83 16.75
C GLU A 129 -5.26 -2.34 16.59
N ASP A 130 -5.35 -3.06 17.72
CA ASP A 130 -5.61 -4.49 17.70
C ASP A 130 -6.97 -4.80 17.08
N ASN A 131 -7.00 -5.73 16.11
CA ASN A 131 -8.20 -6.08 15.34
C ASN A 131 -8.79 -4.91 14.54
N ALA A 132 -8.01 -3.87 14.24
CA ALA A 132 -8.42 -2.78 13.36
C ALA A 132 -8.99 -3.32 12.05
N ASN A 133 -10.14 -2.77 11.64
CA ASN A 133 -10.76 -3.08 10.35
C ASN A 133 -11.57 -1.88 9.86
N TYR A 134 -10.92 -1.03 9.08
CA TYR A 134 -11.52 0.16 8.49
C TYR A 134 -11.75 -0.07 6.99
N GLN A 135 -12.91 0.32 6.49
CA GLN A 135 -13.30 0.12 5.10
C GLN A 135 -13.40 1.45 4.36
N GLY A 136 -12.93 1.49 3.12
CA GLY A 136 -13.06 2.67 2.25
C GLY A 136 -12.27 3.88 2.77
N ILE A 137 -11.03 3.67 3.23
CA ILE A 137 -10.20 4.75 3.75
C ILE A 137 -9.91 5.79 2.64
N GLY A 138 -10.28 7.05 2.90
CA GLY A 138 -10.17 8.14 1.92
C GLY A 138 -11.44 8.38 1.08
N GLY A 139 -12.54 7.67 1.36
CA GLY A 139 -13.84 7.86 0.70
C GLY A 139 -13.99 7.10 -0.62
N THR A 140 -15.01 7.47 -1.41
CA THR A 140 -15.07 7.10 -2.83
C THR A 140 -13.82 7.62 -3.53
N ASP A 141 -13.33 6.91 -4.53
CA ASP A 141 -12.09 7.22 -5.21
C ASP A 141 -12.27 8.30 -6.29
N GLN A 142 -11.18 8.98 -6.64
CA GLN A 142 -11.13 9.95 -7.73
C GLN A 142 -10.16 9.45 -8.81
N THR A 143 -10.67 9.30 -10.03
CA THR A 143 -9.90 8.83 -11.19
C THR A 143 -9.53 10.01 -12.09
N ASN A 144 -8.24 10.21 -12.32
CA ASN A 144 -7.70 11.14 -13.34
C ASN A 144 -7.20 10.34 -14.54
N TRP A 145 -7.30 10.90 -15.74
CA TRP A 145 -6.85 10.27 -16.99
C TRP A 145 -5.81 11.14 -17.68
N ASP A 146 -4.58 10.64 -17.77
CA ASP A 146 -3.48 11.33 -18.46
C ASP A 146 -3.26 10.73 -19.85
N ILE A 147 -4.23 10.95 -20.75
CA ILE A 147 -4.20 10.46 -22.14
C ILE A 147 -3.39 11.44 -22.99
N PRO A 148 -2.28 11.04 -23.63
CA PRO A 148 -1.56 11.91 -24.56
C PRO A 148 -2.42 12.20 -25.81
N ILE A 149 -2.53 13.47 -26.20
CA ILE A 149 -3.17 13.85 -27.47
C ILE A 149 -2.28 13.39 -28.62
N ILE A 150 -2.69 12.36 -29.36
CA ILE A 150 -2.08 12.00 -30.63
C ILE A 150 -2.78 12.79 -31.72
N ILE A 151 -2.12 13.81 -32.26
CA ILE A 151 -2.56 14.47 -33.49
C ILE A 151 -2.20 13.54 -34.63
N MET A 152 -3.22 13.01 -35.33
CA MET A 152 -3.07 12.33 -36.62
C MET A 152 -3.18 13.33 -37.77
#